data_AF-A0AA42E4L7-F1
#
_entry.id   AF-A0AA42E4L7-F1
#
_cell.length_a   1.000
_cell.length_b   1.000
_cell.length_c   1.000
_cell.angle_alpha   90.00
_cell.angle_beta   90.00
_cell.angle_gamma   90.00
#
_symmetry.space_group_name_H-M   'P 1'
#
loop_
_entity.id
_entity.type
_entity.pdbx_description
1 polymer ?
#
loop_
_entity_poly.entity_id
_entity_poly.type
_entity_poly.pdbx_seq_one_letter_code
_entity_poly.pdbx_strand_id
1 'polypeptide(L)'
;MLHRSGGAGAVVERDPYFVATTPFPGAPTVVCWRETWERKLGPAGRTGPGTESLVVRTLADPTAVVAGTSNPGYVAFVNSREASPGSGAPFVVFVDPLGVPWPAVASIGYRRDFRDLTRHVLLWPFPTSGPGSPT
;
A
#
# COMPACT_ATOMS: atom_id res chain seq x y z
N MET A 1 2.91 30.43 38.95
CA MET A 1 3.58 30.92 37.72
C MET A 1 4.59 29.86 37.29
N LEU A 2 4.48 29.40 36.04
CA LEU A 2 5.40 28.63 35.16
C LEU A 2 6.61 27.89 35.77
N HIS A 3 6.95 26.66 35.39
CA HIS A 3 7.12 26.15 34.02
C HIS A 3 6.74 24.65 33.92
N ARG A 4 5.83 24.29 33.00
CA ARG A 4 5.80 22.94 32.43
C ARG A 4 6.84 22.93 31.31
N SER A 5 7.94 22.22 31.53
CA SER A 5 8.91 21.91 30.47
C SER A 5 8.20 21.11 29.40
N GLY A 6 8.06 21.71 28.21
CA GLY A 6 7.60 21.03 27.02
C GLY A 6 8.59 19.93 26.67
N GLY A 7 8.19 18.68 26.85
CA GLY A 7 8.90 17.54 26.29
C GLY A 7 8.78 17.65 24.77
N ALA A 8 9.87 18.01 24.10
CA ALA A 8 10.05 17.75 22.69
C ALA A 8 9.76 16.26 22.48
N GLY A 9 8.68 15.95 21.76
CA GLY A 9 8.33 14.57 21.44
C GLY A 9 9.52 13.96 20.72
N ALA A 10 10.19 13.01 21.37
CA ALA A 10 11.25 12.24 20.74
C ALA A 10 10.68 11.66 19.45
N VAL A 11 11.26 12.02 18.31
CA VAL A 11 10.96 11.35 17.05
C VAL A 11 11.38 9.91 17.26
N VAL A 12 10.43 9.02 17.49
CA VAL A 12 10.72 7.60 17.58
C VAL A 12 11.22 7.19 16.20
N GLU A 13 12.53 6.98 16.09
CA GLU A 13 13.15 6.46 14.88
C GLU A 13 12.60 5.05 14.66
N ARG A 14 11.70 4.92 13.68
CA ARG A 14 11.05 3.65 13.37
C ARG A 14 12.00 2.84 12.49
N ASP A 15 12.19 1.57 12.82
CA ASP A 15 13.08 0.67 12.07
C ASP A 15 12.37 0.12 10.82
N PRO A 16 12.86 0.43 9.59
CA PRO A 16 12.29 -0.12 8.37
C PRO A 16 12.63 -1.62 8.24
N TYR A 17 11.62 -2.41 7.87
CA TYR A 17 11.81 -3.80 7.45
C TYR A 17 12.26 -3.86 6.00
N PHE A 18 11.58 -3.12 5.12
CA PHE A 18 12.04 -2.82 3.77
C PHE A 18 11.51 -1.46 3.30
N VAL A 19 12.10 -0.97 2.21
CA VAL A 19 11.66 0.22 1.47
C VAL A 19 11.48 -0.17 0.00
N ALA A 20 10.39 0.27 -0.62
CA ALA A 20 10.09 0.02 -2.02
C ALA A 20 9.78 1.33 -2.76
N THR A 21 10.20 1.43 -4.02
CA THR A 21 9.79 2.49 -4.93
C THR A 21 8.52 2.08 -5.66
N THR A 22 7.70 3.06 -6.04
CA THR A 22 6.46 2.80 -6.78
C THR A 22 6.32 3.75 -7.97
N PRO A 23 5.57 3.37 -9.02
CA PRO A 23 5.25 4.27 -10.13
C PRO A 23 4.12 5.26 -9.79
N PHE A 24 3.52 5.16 -8.60
CA PHE A 24 2.42 6.03 -8.19
C PHE A 24 2.94 7.33 -7.55
N PRO A 25 2.71 8.51 -8.16
CA PRO A 25 3.28 9.77 -7.65
C PRO A 25 2.82 10.16 -6.24
N GLY A 26 1.65 9.66 -5.79
CA GLY A 26 1.16 9.91 -4.44
C GLY A 26 1.88 9.12 -3.34
N ALA A 27 2.71 8.14 -3.70
CA ALA A 27 3.54 7.37 -2.78
C ALA A 27 4.79 6.83 -3.52
N PRO A 28 5.73 7.70 -3.94
CA PRO A 28 6.88 7.29 -4.76
C PRO A 28 7.84 6.38 -4.00
N THR A 29 7.80 6.45 -2.67
CA THR A 29 8.51 5.56 -1.76
C THR A 29 7.55 5.09 -0.67
N VAL A 30 7.50 3.78 -0.46
CA VAL A 30 6.67 3.14 0.56
C VAL A 30 7.56 2.32 1.48
N VAL A 31 7.38 2.51 2.79
CA VAL A 31 8.12 1.78 3.82
C VAL A 31 7.22 0.71 4.44
N CYS A 32 7.74 -0.50 4.63
CA CYS A 32 7.15 -1.41 5.61
C CYS A 32 7.97 -1.34 6.89
N TRP A 33 7.38 -0.88 7.98
CA TRP A 33 8.04 -0.85 9.28
C TRP A 33 8.14 -2.27 9.87
N ARG A 34 9.24 -2.57 10.57
CA ARG A 34 9.46 -3.86 11.25
C ARG A 34 8.32 -4.22 12.17
N GLU A 35 7.85 -3.24 12.94
CA GLU A 35 6.69 -3.40 13.82
C GLU A 35 5.43 -3.83 13.05
N THR A 36 5.15 -3.23 11.89
CA THR A 36 4.01 -3.64 11.06
C THR A 36 4.16 -5.08 10.61
N TRP A 37 5.34 -5.43 10.09
CA TRP A 37 5.59 -6.78 9.58
C TRP A 37 5.48 -7.84 10.68
N GLU A 38 6.24 -7.67 11.76
CA GLU A 38 6.42 -8.69 12.80
C GLU A 38 5.27 -8.71 13.83
N ARG A 39 4.62 -7.57 14.10
CA ARG A 39 3.58 -7.49 15.15
C ARG A 39 2.16 -7.41 14.62
N LYS A 40 1.96 -7.08 13.34
CA LYS A 40 0.61 -7.00 12.74
C LYS A 40 0.41 -8.03 11.65
N LEU A 41 1.28 -8.07 10.64
CA LEU A 41 1.09 -8.93 9.48
C LEU A 41 1.41 -10.40 9.78
N GLY A 42 2.53 -10.66 10.46
CA GLY A 42 2.95 -12.01 10.87
C GLY A 42 1.93 -12.71 11.74
N PRO A 43 1.53 -12.15 12.90
CA PRO A 43 0.54 -12.76 13.80
C PRO A 43 -0.84 -12.95 13.15
N ALA A 44 -1.19 -12.12 12.16
CA ALA A 44 -2.41 -12.28 11.38
C ALA A 44 -2.30 -13.34 10.26
N GLY A 45 -1.18 -14.07 10.17
CA GLY A 45 -0.95 -15.10 9.17
C GLY A 45 -0.80 -14.56 7.74
N ARG A 46 -0.42 -13.28 7.58
CA ARG A 46 -0.34 -12.62 6.26
C ARG A 46 1.03 -12.68 5.63
N THR A 47 2.05 -13.12 6.37
CA THR A 47 3.44 -13.23 5.91
C THR A 47 3.90 -14.67 5.92
N GLY A 48 4.71 -15.05 4.94
CA GLY A 48 5.42 -16.32 4.86
C GLY A 48 6.61 -16.23 3.90
N PRO A 49 7.22 -17.36 3.54
CA PRO A 49 8.30 -17.40 2.56
C PRO A 49 7.88 -16.70 1.25
N GLY A 50 8.70 -15.76 0.78
CA GLY A 50 8.48 -15.03 -0.47
C GLY A 50 7.45 -13.90 -0.41
N THR A 51 6.72 -13.71 0.71
CA THR A 51 5.73 -12.62 0.81
C THR A 51 6.37 -11.25 0.68
N GLU A 52 7.54 -11.03 1.25
CA GLU A 52 8.27 -9.75 1.13
C GLU A 52 8.52 -9.40 -0.34
N SER A 53 9.11 -10.32 -1.11
CA SER A 53 9.37 -10.12 -2.53
C SER A 53 8.08 -9.89 -3.32
N LEU A 54 6.99 -10.56 -2.96
CA LEU A 54 5.69 -10.34 -3.59
C LEU A 54 5.13 -8.92 -3.30
N VAL A 55 5.26 -8.44 -2.07
CA VAL A 55 4.86 -7.07 -1.71
C VAL A 55 5.69 -6.04 -2.46
N VAL A 56 7.02 -6.19 -2.48
CA VAL A 56 7.93 -5.29 -3.20
C VAL A 56 7.61 -5.28 -4.69
N ARG A 57 7.40 -6.43 -5.34
CA ARG A 57 7.00 -6.50 -6.75
C ARG A 57 5.66 -5.82 -7.01
N THR A 58 4.68 -6.01 -6.12
CA THR A 58 3.35 -5.40 -6.26
C THR A 58 3.41 -3.88 -6.12
N LEU A 59 4.31 -3.35 -5.29
CA LEU A 59 4.55 -1.91 -5.15
C LEU A 59 5.30 -1.34 -6.37
N ALA A 60 6.27 -2.08 -6.91
CA ALA A 60 7.10 -1.64 -8.03
C ALA A 60 6.41 -1.71 -9.40
N ASP A 61 5.56 -2.73 -9.63
CA ASP A 61 4.82 -2.94 -10.88
C ASP A 61 3.37 -3.35 -10.58
N PRO A 62 2.55 -2.46 -9.96
CA PRO A 62 1.14 -2.71 -9.79
C PRO A 62 0.44 -2.75 -11.14
N THR A 63 -0.61 -3.55 -11.26
CA THR A 63 -1.52 -3.47 -12.41
C THR A 63 -2.48 -2.30 -12.31
N ALA A 64 -2.78 -1.87 -11.08
CA ALA A 64 -3.61 -0.71 -10.79
C ALA A 64 -3.32 -0.17 -9.38
N VAL A 65 -3.57 1.12 -9.18
CA VAL A 65 -3.69 1.72 -7.84
C VAL A 65 -5.07 2.33 -7.73
N VAL A 66 -5.78 2.05 -6.65
CA VAL A 66 -7.15 2.52 -6.45
C VAL A 66 -7.38 3.15 -5.07
N ALA A 67 -8.33 4.08 -5.00
CA ALA A 67 -8.92 4.62 -3.78
C ALA A 67 -10.21 3.87 -3.41
N GLY A 68 -10.68 4.05 -2.18
CA GLY A 68 -11.99 3.53 -1.74
C GLY A 68 -11.92 2.13 -1.14
N THR A 69 -10.89 1.85 -0.35
CA THR A 69 -10.78 0.59 0.40
C THR A 69 -11.66 0.63 1.66
N SER A 70 -11.69 -0.46 2.43
CA SER A 70 -12.35 -0.51 3.75
C SER A 70 -11.88 0.58 4.72
N ASN A 71 -10.71 1.19 4.47
CA ASN A 71 -10.29 2.45 5.07
C ASN A 71 -10.17 3.50 3.96
N PRO A 72 -10.96 4.59 3.98
CA PRO A 72 -10.95 5.59 2.91
C PRO A 72 -9.63 6.36 2.81
N GLY A 73 -8.81 6.39 3.87
CA GLY A 73 -7.50 7.03 3.85
C GLY A 73 -6.40 6.21 3.16
N TYR A 74 -6.63 4.91 2.91
CA TYR A 74 -5.63 4.03 2.32
C TYR A 74 -5.81 3.90 0.81
N VAL A 75 -4.69 3.76 0.12
CA VAL A 75 -4.64 3.39 -1.30
C VAL A 75 -4.28 1.92 -1.43
N ALA A 76 -4.82 1.25 -2.44
CA ALA A 76 -4.56 -0.16 -2.72
C ALA A 76 -3.75 -0.30 -4.00
N PHE A 77 -2.56 -0.87 -3.88
CA PHE A 77 -1.75 -1.34 -4.99
C PHE A 77 -2.17 -2.77 -5.32
N VAL A 78 -2.74 -2.96 -6.50
CA VAL A 78 -3.30 -4.23 -6.96
C VAL A 78 -2.34 -4.85 -7.96
N ASN A 79 -2.05 -6.14 -7.79
CA ASN A 79 -1.35 -6.94 -8.78
C ASN A 79 -2.27 -8.08 -9.24
N SER A 80 -2.96 -7.88 -10.37
CA SER A 80 -3.85 -8.89 -10.94
C SER A 80 -3.12 -10.03 -11.64
N ARG A 81 -1.81 -9.88 -11.89
CA ARG A 81 -0.96 -10.96 -12.43
C ARG A 81 -0.60 -11.98 -11.34
N GLU A 82 -0.60 -11.58 -10.07
CA GLU A 82 -0.49 -12.49 -8.94
C GLU A 82 -1.88 -12.80 -8.38
N ALA A 83 -2.38 -13.99 -8.70
CA ALA A 83 -3.69 -14.44 -8.27
C ALA A 83 -3.61 -15.65 -7.34
N SER A 84 -4.39 -15.64 -6.26
CA SER A 84 -4.55 -16.77 -5.36
C SER A 84 -5.01 -18.03 -6.14
N PRO A 85 -4.31 -19.18 -6.04
CA PRO A 85 -4.61 -20.37 -6.85
C PRO A 85 -6.03 -20.92 -6.70
N GLY A 86 -6.63 -20.79 -5.51
CA GLY A 86 -7.97 -21.34 -5.24
C GLY A 86 -9.10 -20.35 -5.50
N SER A 87 -8.84 -19.06 -5.33
CA SER A 87 -9.90 -18.06 -5.50
C SER A 87 -9.80 -17.37 -6.85
N GLY A 88 -8.60 -17.01 -7.31
CA GLY A 88 -8.36 -16.04 -8.38
C GLY A 88 -8.36 -14.59 -7.88
N ALA A 89 -8.35 -14.36 -6.56
CA ALA A 89 -8.27 -13.01 -6.01
C ALA A 89 -6.87 -12.42 -6.27
N PRO A 90 -6.75 -11.17 -6.73
CA PRO A 90 -5.46 -10.53 -6.91
C PRO A 90 -4.77 -10.27 -5.56
N PHE A 91 -3.44 -10.24 -5.57
CA PHE A 91 -2.68 -9.78 -4.41
C PHE A 91 -2.75 -8.25 -4.31
N VAL A 92 -2.99 -7.74 -3.11
CA VAL A 92 -3.17 -6.31 -2.84
C VAL A 92 -2.29 -5.87 -1.68
N VAL A 93 -1.62 -4.73 -1.85
CA VAL A 93 -0.88 -4.03 -0.81
C VAL A 93 -1.63 -2.74 -0.48
N PHE A 94 -2.10 -2.63 0.75
CA PHE A 94 -2.71 -1.40 1.26
C PHE A 94 -1.62 -0.51 1.83
N VAL A 95 -1.58 0.73 1.34
CA VAL A 95 -0.63 1.75 1.76
C VAL A 95 -1.39 2.90 2.41
N ASP A 96 -0.89 3.33 3.57
CA ASP A 96 -1.24 4.59 4.17
C ASP A 96 -0.36 5.69 3.56
N PRO A 97 -0.89 6.55 2.65
CA PRO A 97 -0.11 7.61 2.03
C PRO A 97 0.27 8.72 3.01
N LEU A 98 -0.40 8.80 4.17
CA LEU A 98 -0.14 9.80 5.21
C LEU A 98 0.68 9.21 6.38
N GLY A 99 1.26 8.03 6.17
CA GLY A 99 2.15 7.41 7.15
C GLY A 99 3.27 8.38 7.57
N VAL A 100 3.57 8.41 8.86
CA VAL A 100 4.64 9.24 9.42
C VAL A 100 5.84 8.34 9.79
N PRO A 101 7.08 8.68 9.38
CA PRO A 101 7.47 9.83 8.55
C PRO A 101 7.29 9.65 7.02
N TRP A 102 6.92 8.45 6.56
CA TRP A 102 6.77 8.13 5.13
C TRP A 102 5.50 7.30 4.88
N PRO A 103 4.95 7.34 3.65
CA PRO A 103 3.91 6.41 3.21
C PRO A 103 4.27 4.97 3.59
N ALA A 104 3.32 4.25 4.19
CA ALA A 104 3.62 3.00 4.85
C ALA A 104 2.69 1.85 4.46
N VAL A 105 3.24 0.64 4.35
CA VAL A 105 2.42 -0.57 4.25
C VAL A 105 1.56 -0.67 5.51
N ALA A 106 0.24 -0.76 5.32
CA ALA A 106 -0.72 -0.91 6.40
C ALA A 106 -1.26 -2.34 6.48
N SER A 107 -1.43 -3.00 5.33
CA SER A 107 -1.99 -4.35 5.22
C SER A 107 -1.63 -4.97 3.88
N ILE A 108 -1.68 -6.30 3.80
CA ILE A 108 -1.47 -7.07 2.56
C ILE A 108 -2.45 -8.23 2.47
N GLY A 109 -2.65 -8.77 1.27
CA GLY A 109 -3.29 -10.07 1.08
C GLY A 109 -4.06 -10.20 -0.23
N TYR A 110 -4.59 -11.40 -0.46
CA TYR A 110 -5.44 -11.70 -1.61
C TYR A 110 -6.87 -11.22 -1.37
N ARG A 111 -7.41 -10.39 -2.28
CA ARG A 111 -8.66 -9.64 -2.05
C ARG A 111 -9.65 -9.79 -3.20
N ARG A 112 -10.76 -10.49 -2.96
CA ARG A 112 -11.77 -10.81 -3.99
C ARG A 112 -12.46 -9.55 -4.54
N ASP A 113 -12.63 -8.55 -3.69
CA ASP A 113 -13.20 -7.24 -4.00
C ASP A 113 -12.42 -6.48 -5.08
N PHE A 114 -11.15 -6.82 -5.34
CA PHE A 114 -10.31 -6.16 -6.34
C PHE A 114 -10.22 -6.90 -7.68
N ARG A 115 -10.98 -7.98 -7.88
CA ARG A 115 -11.11 -8.59 -9.22
C ARG A 115 -11.84 -7.68 -10.20
N ASP A 116 -12.86 -7.01 -9.68
CA ASP A 116 -13.68 -6.09 -10.43
C ASP A 116 -13.33 -4.66 -10.00
N LEU A 117 -12.37 -4.07 -10.71
CA LEU A 117 -11.91 -2.72 -10.43
C LEU A 117 -12.93 -1.64 -10.81
N THR A 118 -14.02 -1.98 -11.53
CA THR A 118 -15.05 -0.99 -11.93
C THR A 118 -15.81 -0.41 -10.74
N ARG A 119 -15.74 -1.09 -9.59
CA ARG A 119 -16.34 -0.65 -8.31
C ARG A 119 -15.42 0.24 -7.49
N HIS A 120 -14.19 0.45 -7.96
CA HIS A 120 -13.16 1.22 -7.26
C HIS A 120 -12.82 2.47 -8.04
N VAL A 121 -12.31 3.49 -7.33
CA VAL A 121 -11.83 4.71 -7.98
C VAL A 121 -10.39 4.48 -8.42
N LEU A 122 -10.16 4.35 -9.72
CA LEU A 122 -8.83 4.18 -10.28
C LEU A 122 -7.99 5.46 -10.12
N LEU A 123 -6.84 5.34 -9.46
CA LEU A 123 -5.86 6.41 -9.29
C LEU A 123 -4.69 6.28 -10.27
N TRP A 124 -4.34 5.03 -10.63
CA TRP A 124 -3.26 4.72 -11.56
C TRP A 124 -3.52 3.39 -12.28
N PRO A 125 -3.15 3.21 -13.57
CA PRO A 125 -2.55 4.21 -14.44
C PRO A 125 -3.50 5.39 -14.65
N PHE A 126 -2.95 6.60 -14.79
CA PHE A 126 -3.79 7.74 -15.18
C PHE A 126 -4.47 7.34 -16.49
N PRO A 127 -5.79 7.53 -16.64
CA PRO A 127 -6.40 7.40 -17.94
C PRO A 127 -5.63 8.34 -18.86
N THR A 128 -4.85 7.79 -19.78
CA THR A 128 -4.27 8.57 -20.86
C THR A 128 -5.45 9.23 -21.51
N SER A 129 -5.52 10.56 -21.45
CA SER A 129 -6.48 11.32 -22.22
C SER A 129 -6.23 10.90 -23.66
N GLY A 130 -7.06 10.01 -24.20
CA GLY A 130 -6.93 9.57 -25.57
C GLY A 130 -7.05 10.80 -26.47
N PRO A 131 -6.37 10.84 -27.63
CA PRO A 131 -6.59 11.88 -28.61
C PRO A 131 -8.03 11.73 -29.15
N GLY A 132 -8.95 12.45 -28.53
CA GLY A 132 -10.37 12.39 -28.81
C GLY A 132 -11.04 13.71 -28.42
N SER A 133 -10.52 14.82 -28.93
CA SER A 133 -11.37 16.00 -29.15
C SER A 133 -12.11 15.77 -30.47
N PRO A 134 -13.45 15.67 -30.48
CA PRO A 134 -14.21 15.64 -31.71
C PRO A 134 -14.11 16.99 -32.43
N THR A 135 -14.22 16.88 -33.76
CA THR A 135 -14.20 17.89 -34.83
C THR A 135 -14.84 19.23 -34.52
#